data_AF-A0A5M6CYF2-F1
#
_entry.id   AF-A0A5M6CYF2-F1
#
_cell.length_a   1.000
_cell.length_b   1.000
_cell.length_c   1.000
_cell.angle_alpha   90.00
_cell.angle_beta   90.00
_cell.angle_gamma   90.00
#
_symmetry.space_group_name_H-M   'P 1'
#
loop_
_entity.id
_entity.type
_entity.pdbx_description
1 polymer ?
#
loop_
_entity_poly.entity_id
_entity_poly.type
_entity_poly.pdbx_seq_one_letter_code
_entity_poly.pdbx_strand_id
1 'polypeptide(L)'
;MRRSFLFSTFLVLIALIGGQSVDASADDARGTLQFKAPEASRGHIVLVAGDEEYRSEEVMPMLAKILSQRHGFDCTVLFAMSADGSYIDPNNSSGVLGWEALDDADLMIIGTRFRTPDDEQAGHITEFINAGKPVIGVRTATHAFTGGGKFGSDLPYGKFGRMILGEEWVNHHGQHKRQGARGVIAEGQSEHPVLNSVSDIFVPSDVYGVTHLSDDDTILLRAAVTESLDPKSKNVEGAKNDPMQPFAWLHTYVSPDGTEGKAFCTTAGASVDFVNEDLRRLVVNAAYYLTGHDVPQKADVRVVDPFYPTFFGFIREDGYYKDLDLQPSDFALGKSPSREDPKGSPEWNFRDRP
;
A
#
# COMPACT_ATOMS: atom_id res chain seq x y z
N MET A 1 -78.61 -7.56 -30.45
CA MET A 1 -78.28 -8.35 -29.25
C MET A 1 -77.26 -9.43 -29.64
N ARG A 2 -75.96 -9.11 -29.69
CA ARG A 2 -74.86 -10.07 -29.89
C ARG A 2 -73.63 -9.54 -29.17
N ARG A 3 -73.10 -10.36 -28.26
CA ARG A 3 -71.91 -10.11 -27.44
C ARG A 3 -70.65 -10.25 -28.32
N SER A 4 -69.70 -9.35 -28.17
CA SER A 4 -68.32 -9.55 -28.64
C SER A 4 -67.39 -9.40 -27.45
N PHE A 5 -66.68 -10.47 -27.12
CA PHE A 5 -65.60 -10.50 -26.14
C PHE A 5 -64.33 -9.98 -26.83
N LEU A 6 -63.72 -8.93 -26.30
CA LEU A 6 -62.35 -8.53 -26.63
C LEU A 6 -61.42 -9.10 -25.55
N PHE A 7 -60.61 -10.07 -25.92
CA PHE A 7 -59.46 -10.52 -25.13
C PHE A 7 -58.34 -9.49 -25.31
N SER A 8 -57.87 -8.93 -24.20
CA SER A 8 -56.72 -8.04 -24.15
C SER A 8 -55.46 -8.89 -23.98
N THR A 9 -54.60 -8.94 -24.99
CA THR A 9 -53.30 -9.64 -24.92
C THR A 9 -52.25 -8.68 -24.39
N PHE A 10 -51.82 -8.89 -23.14
CA PHE A 10 -50.70 -8.17 -22.54
C PHE A 10 -49.39 -8.80 -23.03
N LEU A 11 -48.64 -8.08 -23.86
CA LEU A 11 -47.30 -8.49 -24.30
C LEU A 11 -46.31 -8.12 -23.18
N VAL A 12 -45.81 -9.11 -22.46
CA VAL A 12 -44.70 -8.93 -21.51
C VAL A 12 -43.40 -8.94 -22.31
N LEU A 13 -42.78 -7.76 -22.44
CA LEU A 13 -41.45 -7.61 -23.03
C LEU A 13 -40.42 -8.01 -21.96
N ILE A 14 -39.89 -9.23 -22.03
CA ILE A 14 -38.73 -9.63 -21.22
C ILE A 14 -37.49 -9.08 -21.91
N ALA A 15 -36.96 -7.97 -21.40
CA ALA A 15 -35.65 -7.48 -21.78
C ALA A 15 -34.59 -8.41 -21.16
N LEU A 16 -34.00 -9.30 -21.96
CA LEU A 16 -32.74 -9.95 -21.60
C LEU A 16 -31.63 -8.88 -21.60
N ILE A 17 -31.29 -8.39 -20.41
CA ILE A 17 -30.01 -7.70 -20.21
C ILE A 17 -28.95 -8.80 -20.21
N GLY A 18 -28.31 -9.01 -21.36
CA GLY A 18 -27.11 -9.83 -21.45
C GLY A 18 -26.03 -9.17 -20.61
N GLY A 19 -25.76 -9.73 -19.44
CA GLY A 19 -24.55 -9.40 -18.68
C GLY A 19 -23.36 -9.83 -19.52
N GLN A 20 -22.63 -8.86 -20.07
CA GLN A 20 -21.28 -9.11 -20.52
C GLN A 20 -20.45 -9.27 -19.25
N SER A 21 -19.96 -10.48 -19.02
CA SER A 21 -18.83 -10.72 -18.14
C SER A 21 -17.67 -9.90 -18.69
N VAL A 22 -17.33 -8.81 -18.02
CA VAL A 22 -16.03 -8.17 -18.17
C VAL A 22 -15.01 -9.18 -17.65
N ASP A 23 -14.45 -9.97 -18.56
CA ASP A 23 -13.19 -10.67 -18.30
C ASP A 23 -12.14 -9.58 -18.08
N ALA A 24 -11.90 -9.25 -16.81
CA ALA A 24 -10.75 -8.47 -16.41
C ALA A 24 -9.52 -9.35 -16.66
N SER A 25 -8.94 -9.25 -17.85
CA SER A 25 -7.70 -9.96 -18.18
C SER A 25 -6.57 -9.30 -17.38
N ALA A 26 -6.11 -9.97 -16.32
CA ALA A 26 -4.77 -9.75 -15.80
C ALA A 26 -3.79 -10.26 -16.86
N ASP A 27 -3.03 -9.36 -17.48
CA ASP A 27 -1.88 -9.75 -18.30
C ASP A 27 -0.73 -10.04 -17.32
N ASP A 28 -0.33 -11.31 -17.23
CA ASP A 28 0.73 -11.78 -16.32
C ASP A 28 2.07 -11.71 -17.05
N ALA A 29 2.68 -10.53 -17.02
CA ALA A 29 4.12 -10.42 -17.26
C ALA A 29 4.85 -10.84 -15.98
N ARG A 30 5.85 -11.72 -16.12
CA ARG A 30 6.55 -12.38 -15.03
C ARG A 30 6.91 -11.43 -13.88
N GLY A 31 6.28 -11.64 -12.73
CA GLY A 31 6.51 -10.87 -11.51
C GLY A 31 5.65 -9.61 -11.34
N THR A 32 4.67 -9.42 -12.22
CA THR A 32 3.72 -8.29 -12.15
C THR A 32 2.28 -8.76 -12.13
N LEU A 33 1.38 -7.90 -11.64
CA LEU A 33 -0.07 -8.12 -11.72
C LEU A 33 -0.78 -6.83 -12.06
N GLN A 34 -1.52 -6.82 -13.17
CA GLN A 34 -2.23 -5.64 -13.64
C GLN A 34 -3.71 -5.69 -13.29
N PHE A 35 -4.26 -4.54 -12.87
CA PHE A 35 -5.67 -4.31 -12.64
C PHE A 35 -6.11 -3.09 -13.43
N LYS A 36 -7.01 -3.30 -14.38
CA LYS A 36 -7.60 -2.20 -15.15
C LYS A 36 -8.81 -1.63 -14.42
N ALA A 37 -8.95 -0.31 -14.51
CA ALA A 37 -10.19 0.36 -14.13
C ALA A 37 -11.36 -0.21 -14.97
N PRO A 38 -12.55 -0.44 -14.38
CA PRO A 38 -13.72 -0.90 -15.13
C PRO A 38 -14.25 0.11 -16.15
N GLU A 39 -13.91 1.39 -15.97
CA GLU A 39 -14.27 2.51 -16.85
C GLU A 39 -13.00 3.24 -17.32
N ALA A 40 -13.14 4.41 -17.94
CA ALA A 40 -11.98 5.22 -18.34
C ALA A 40 -11.08 5.54 -17.14
N SER A 41 -9.79 5.22 -17.28
CA SER A 41 -8.80 5.36 -16.22
C SER A 41 -8.56 6.83 -15.81
N ARG A 42 -8.35 7.05 -14.50
CA ARG A 42 -7.94 8.32 -13.88
C ARG A 42 -6.44 8.56 -13.89
N GLY A 43 -5.67 7.58 -14.33
CA GLY A 43 -4.22 7.54 -14.25
C GLY A 43 -3.74 6.15 -13.82
N HIS A 44 -2.43 5.97 -13.84
CA HIS A 44 -1.77 4.70 -13.58
C HIS A 44 -0.96 4.75 -12.28
N ILE A 45 -1.19 3.77 -11.40
CA ILE A 45 -0.49 3.63 -10.12
C ILE A 45 0.35 2.36 -10.15
N VAL A 46 1.63 2.48 -9.85
CA VAL A 46 2.50 1.32 -9.64
C VAL A 46 2.65 1.06 -8.14
N LEU A 47 2.37 -0.17 -7.71
CA LEU A 47 2.44 -0.61 -6.32
C LEU A 47 3.57 -1.64 -6.16
N VAL A 48 4.60 -1.29 -5.38
CA VAL A 48 5.83 -2.09 -5.30
C VAL A 48 5.90 -2.86 -3.99
N ALA A 49 5.84 -4.19 -4.08
CA ALA A 49 6.00 -5.12 -2.98
C ALA A 49 7.42 -5.72 -2.94
N GLY A 50 7.96 -5.90 -1.73
CA GLY A 50 9.32 -6.39 -1.52
C GLY A 50 9.81 -6.19 -0.11
N ASP A 51 9.11 -6.79 0.85
CA ASP A 51 9.41 -6.71 2.28
C ASP A 51 9.27 -8.11 2.93
N GLU A 52 10.37 -8.66 3.44
CA GLU A 52 10.42 -9.99 4.03
C GLU A 52 9.82 -10.11 5.44
N GLU A 53 9.40 -9.00 6.04
CA GLU A 53 8.86 -8.93 7.40
C GLU A 53 7.38 -8.50 7.41
N TYR A 54 7.04 -7.39 6.75
CA TYR A 54 5.76 -6.68 6.89
C TYR A 54 4.72 -7.04 5.83
N ARG A 55 5.06 -7.95 4.89
CA ARG A 55 4.10 -8.60 3.99
C ARG A 55 3.49 -7.67 2.95
N SER A 56 4.30 -6.80 2.33
CA SER A 56 3.79 -5.90 1.30
C SER A 56 3.25 -6.64 0.07
N GLU A 57 3.67 -7.89 -0.17
CA GLU A 57 3.12 -8.77 -1.20
C GLU A 57 1.63 -9.11 -0.98
N GLU A 58 1.13 -9.00 0.26
CA GLU A 58 -0.30 -9.15 0.55
C GLU A 58 -1.05 -7.81 0.42
N VAL A 59 -0.39 -6.71 0.78
CA VAL A 59 -0.98 -5.36 0.85
C VAL A 59 -1.17 -4.74 -0.52
N MET A 60 -0.11 -4.74 -1.34
CA MET A 60 -0.12 -4.05 -2.62
C MET A 60 -1.22 -4.54 -3.56
N PRO A 61 -1.45 -5.85 -3.76
CA PRO A 61 -2.58 -6.28 -4.57
C PRO A 61 -3.94 -5.95 -3.96
N MET A 62 -4.09 -5.95 -2.62
CA MET A 62 -5.34 -5.54 -1.98
C MET A 62 -5.65 -4.06 -2.21
N LEU A 63 -4.65 -3.18 -2.07
CA LEU A 63 -4.80 -1.75 -2.37
C LEU A 63 -5.05 -1.51 -3.86
N ALA A 64 -4.33 -2.22 -4.75
CA ALA A 64 -4.51 -2.12 -6.20
C ALA A 64 -5.93 -2.46 -6.63
N LYS A 65 -6.54 -3.50 -6.02
CA LYS A 65 -7.96 -3.83 -6.25
C LYS A 65 -8.89 -2.71 -5.81
N ILE A 66 -8.67 -2.10 -4.65
CA ILE A 66 -9.48 -0.96 -4.18
C ILE A 66 -9.33 0.23 -5.14
N LEU A 67 -8.10 0.64 -5.44
CA LEU A 67 -7.79 1.79 -6.29
C LEU A 67 -8.34 1.62 -7.72
N SER A 68 -8.23 0.42 -8.29
CA SER A 68 -8.76 0.15 -9.62
C SER A 68 -10.27 0.00 -9.63
N GLN A 69 -10.81 -0.92 -8.84
CA GLN A 69 -12.21 -1.33 -8.98
C GLN A 69 -13.19 -0.35 -8.34
N ARG A 70 -12.75 0.45 -7.36
CA ARG A 70 -13.61 1.44 -6.68
C ARG A 70 -13.29 2.88 -7.03
N HIS A 71 -12.07 3.15 -7.49
CA HIS A 71 -11.59 4.51 -7.72
C HIS A 71 -11.18 4.80 -9.16
N GLY A 72 -11.12 3.80 -10.04
CA GLY A 72 -10.91 4.00 -11.47
C GLY A 72 -9.47 4.33 -11.86
N PHE A 73 -8.48 3.95 -11.05
CA PHE A 73 -7.08 3.98 -11.47
C PHE A 73 -6.69 2.68 -12.16
N ASP A 74 -5.87 2.73 -13.20
CA ASP A 74 -5.14 1.54 -13.60
C ASP A 74 -4.06 1.26 -12.56
N CYS A 75 -3.82 -0.01 -12.22
CA CYS A 75 -2.81 -0.39 -11.25
C CYS A 75 -1.92 -1.50 -11.77
N THR A 76 -0.62 -1.39 -11.55
CA THR A 76 0.34 -2.49 -11.75
C THR A 76 1.03 -2.78 -10.43
N VAL A 77 0.97 -4.03 -9.98
CA VAL A 77 1.68 -4.48 -8.77
C VAL A 77 2.97 -5.18 -9.18
N LEU A 78 4.08 -4.80 -8.56
CA LEU A 78 5.38 -5.44 -8.71
C LEU A 78 5.68 -6.30 -7.50
N PHE A 79 6.25 -7.48 -7.71
CA PHE A 79 6.58 -8.42 -6.63
C PHE A 79 8.07 -8.74 -6.62
N ALA A 80 8.62 -8.95 -5.41
CA ALA A 80 9.91 -9.62 -5.24
C ALA A 80 9.75 -11.11 -5.58
N MET A 81 10.35 -11.55 -6.67
CA MET A 81 10.29 -12.92 -7.19
C MET A 81 11.56 -13.70 -6.83
N SER A 82 11.49 -15.03 -6.89
CA SER A 82 12.64 -15.92 -6.82
C SER A 82 13.67 -15.61 -7.90
N ALA A 83 14.90 -16.11 -7.76
CA ALA A 83 15.98 -15.86 -8.73
C ALA A 83 15.64 -16.36 -10.15
N ASP A 84 14.89 -17.45 -10.27
CA ASP A 84 14.35 -17.97 -11.52
C ASP A 84 12.94 -17.45 -11.83
N GLY A 85 12.48 -16.44 -11.08
CA GLY A 85 11.20 -15.74 -11.19
C GLY A 85 9.99 -16.63 -11.33
N SER A 86 10.01 -17.78 -10.63
CA SER A 86 8.99 -18.82 -10.68
C SER A 86 7.99 -18.77 -9.52
N TYR A 87 8.27 -18.02 -8.44
CA TYR A 87 7.37 -17.78 -7.32
C TYR A 87 7.74 -16.46 -6.61
N ILE A 88 6.83 -15.91 -5.81
CA ILE A 88 7.07 -14.72 -4.98
C ILE A 88 8.00 -15.09 -3.82
N ASP A 89 9.14 -14.39 -3.74
CA ASP A 89 10.15 -14.56 -2.70
C ASP A 89 10.55 -13.20 -2.10
N PRO A 90 9.91 -12.78 -1.00
CA PRO A 90 10.26 -11.54 -0.31
C PRO A 90 11.70 -11.51 0.22
N ASN A 91 12.36 -12.66 0.41
CA ASN A 91 13.76 -12.69 0.85
C ASN A 91 14.75 -12.33 -0.27
N ASN A 92 14.32 -12.31 -1.54
CA ASN A 92 15.18 -11.91 -2.65
C ASN A 92 15.27 -10.37 -2.75
N SER A 93 16.36 -9.79 -2.24
CA SER A 93 16.55 -8.33 -2.20
C SER A 93 16.67 -7.67 -3.58
N SER A 94 17.12 -8.40 -4.60
CA SER A 94 17.18 -7.94 -5.99
C SER A 94 16.03 -8.50 -6.84
N GLY A 95 15.02 -9.10 -6.20
CA GLY A 95 13.99 -9.89 -6.87
C GLY A 95 12.81 -9.11 -7.44
N VAL A 96 12.70 -7.80 -7.20
CA VAL A 96 11.56 -7.03 -7.70
C VAL A 96 11.66 -6.90 -9.22
N LEU A 97 10.67 -7.40 -9.94
CA LEU A 97 10.58 -7.35 -11.40
C LEU A 97 9.50 -6.34 -11.84
N GLY A 98 9.63 -5.82 -13.08
CA GLY A 98 8.63 -4.95 -13.70
C GLY A 98 8.78 -3.45 -13.42
N TRP A 99 10.00 -2.99 -13.07
CA TRP A 99 10.26 -1.58 -12.77
C TRP A 99 9.97 -0.65 -13.94
N GLU A 100 10.01 -1.14 -15.18
CA GLU A 100 9.63 -0.43 -16.41
C GLU A 100 8.18 0.07 -16.40
N ALA A 101 7.31 -0.50 -15.56
CA ALA A 101 5.96 0.01 -15.35
C ALA A 101 5.93 1.43 -14.75
N LEU A 102 7.05 1.93 -14.21
CA LEU A 102 7.13 3.32 -13.72
C LEU A 102 7.23 4.36 -14.86
N ASP A 103 7.58 3.95 -16.07
CA ASP A 103 7.81 4.85 -17.19
C ASP A 103 6.53 5.63 -17.55
N ASP A 104 5.37 4.97 -17.48
CA ASP A 104 4.05 5.53 -17.74
C ASP A 104 3.20 5.79 -16.48
N ALA A 105 3.69 5.46 -15.30
CA ALA A 105 2.96 5.65 -14.04
C ALA A 105 2.79 7.13 -13.65
N ASP A 106 1.68 7.47 -13.03
CA ASP A 106 1.41 8.79 -12.44
C ASP A 106 1.73 8.84 -10.93
N LEU A 107 1.84 7.68 -10.28
CA LEU A 107 2.07 7.55 -8.84
C LEU A 107 2.76 6.22 -8.53
N MET A 108 3.74 6.25 -7.63
CA MET A 108 4.35 5.06 -7.04
C MET A 108 3.89 4.89 -5.58
N ILE A 109 3.35 3.72 -5.24
CA ILE A 109 3.12 3.30 -3.86
C ILE A 109 4.16 2.23 -3.53
N ILE A 110 5.03 2.48 -2.57
CA ILE A 110 6.17 1.62 -2.27
C ILE A 110 6.13 1.13 -0.82
N GLY A 111 6.25 -0.18 -0.64
CA GLY A 111 6.34 -0.86 0.65
C GLY A 111 7.48 -1.88 0.62
N THR A 112 8.66 -1.44 0.23
CA THR A 112 9.85 -2.29 0.11
C THR A 112 10.80 -2.10 1.28
N ARG A 113 11.66 -3.10 1.49
CA ARG A 113 12.72 -3.08 2.49
C ARG A 113 14.06 -3.46 1.88
N PHE A 114 15.07 -2.61 2.00
CA PHE A 114 16.45 -2.98 1.63
C PHE A 114 16.59 -3.66 0.25
N ARG A 115 15.83 -3.22 -0.75
CA ARG A 115 15.97 -3.73 -2.12
C ARG A 115 17.27 -3.22 -2.74
N THR A 116 17.80 -4.00 -3.65
CA THR A 116 19.06 -3.74 -4.34
C THR A 116 18.82 -3.85 -5.86
N PRO A 117 18.09 -2.88 -6.46
CA PRO A 117 17.87 -2.88 -7.89
C PRO A 117 19.21 -2.74 -8.64
N ASP A 118 19.31 -3.39 -9.80
CA ASP A 118 20.43 -3.17 -10.71
C ASP A 118 20.34 -1.79 -11.41
N ASP A 119 21.32 -1.49 -12.26
CA ASP A 119 21.42 -0.18 -12.91
C ASP A 119 20.24 0.12 -13.85
N GLU A 120 19.68 -0.90 -14.52
CA GLU A 120 18.53 -0.75 -15.41
C GLU A 120 17.26 -0.45 -14.60
N GLN A 121 17.02 -1.27 -13.57
CA GLN A 121 15.90 -1.09 -12.65
C GLN A 121 15.94 0.26 -11.92
N ALA A 122 17.12 0.68 -11.50
CA ALA A 122 17.32 1.99 -10.89
C ALA A 122 17.15 3.15 -11.89
N GLY A 123 17.36 2.92 -13.18
CA GLY A 123 17.05 3.85 -14.25
C GLY A 123 15.58 4.26 -14.23
N HIS A 124 14.66 3.29 -14.24
CA HIS A 124 13.22 3.55 -14.19
C HIS A 124 12.78 4.34 -12.95
N ILE A 125 13.33 3.99 -11.78
CA ILE A 125 13.06 4.73 -10.53
C ILE A 125 13.60 6.16 -10.64
N THR A 126 14.79 6.33 -11.20
CA THR A 126 15.43 7.64 -11.41
C THR A 126 14.59 8.52 -12.32
N GLU A 127 14.13 8.00 -13.45
CA GLU A 127 13.30 8.73 -14.40
C GLU A 127 11.96 9.15 -13.77
N PHE A 128 11.34 8.26 -13.00
CA PHE A 128 10.11 8.55 -12.27
C PHE A 128 10.26 9.73 -11.30
N ILE A 129 11.28 9.70 -10.43
CA ILE A 129 11.50 10.78 -9.45
C ILE A 129 12.02 12.06 -10.09
N ASN A 130 12.82 11.98 -11.16
CA ASN A 130 13.28 13.15 -11.91
C ASN A 130 12.13 13.86 -12.63
N ALA A 131 11.08 13.14 -12.99
CA ALA A 131 9.85 13.74 -13.49
C ALA A 131 9.01 14.44 -12.39
N GLY A 132 9.47 14.45 -11.13
CA GLY A 132 8.75 15.05 -9.99
C GLY A 132 7.47 14.29 -9.60
N LYS A 133 7.31 13.05 -10.09
CA LYS A 133 6.08 12.27 -9.89
C LYS A 133 5.91 11.88 -8.42
N PRO A 134 4.66 11.82 -7.92
CA PRO A 134 4.42 11.60 -6.51
C PRO A 134 4.79 10.20 -6.02
N VAL A 135 5.15 10.11 -4.73
CA VAL A 135 5.47 8.84 -4.05
C VAL A 135 4.64 8.67 -2.78
N ILE A 136 4.04 7.50 -2.59
CA ILE A 136 3.47 7.07 -1.31
C ILE A 136 4.40 6.02 -0.70
N GLY A 137 5.05 6.35 0.40
CA GLY A 137 5.80 5.40 1.22
C GLY A 137 4.93 4.85 2.33
N VAL A 138 4.83 3.52 2.42
CA VAL A 138 4.32 2.84 3.62
C VAL A 138 5.47 2.06 4.25
N ARG A 139 5.35 1.70 5.54
CA ARG A 139 6.25 0.74 6.20
C ARG A 139 6.70 -0.35 5.19
N THR A 140 7.98 -0.59 4.92
CA THR A 140 9.25 -0.08 5.47
C THR A 140 9.99 0.88 4.54
N ALA A 141 9.28 1.60 3.67
CA ALA A 141 9.88 2.39 2.58
C ALA A 141 10.84 3.53 3.03
N THR A 142 10.82 3.95 4.30
CA THR A 142 11.86 4.82 4.88
C THR A 142 13.26 4.22 4.75
N HIS A 143 13.38 2.93 4.52
CA HIS A 143 14.61 2.22 4.19
C HIS A 143 14.37 1.23 3.04
N ALA A 144 13.68 1.71 2.00
CA ALA A 144 13.28 0.94 0.81
C ALA A 144 14.44 0.23 0.11
N PHE A 145 15.61 0.86 0.08
CA PHE A 145 16.78 0.40 -0.67
C PHE A 145 18.05 0.40 0.17
N THR A 146 19.01 -0.44 -0.22
CA THR A 146 20.33 -0.53 0.42
C THR A 146 21.42 -0.86 -0.61
N GLY A 147 22.67 -0.94 -0.19
CA GLY A 147 23.81 -1.25 -1.06
C GLY A 147 24.53 -0.01 -1.58
N GLY A 148 25.46 -0.22 -2.51
CA GLY A 148 26.36 0.81 -3.04
C GLY A 148 25.86 1.58 -4.25
N GLY A 149 24.66 1.28 -4.75
CA GLY A 149 24.06 1.96 -5.90
C GLY A 149 23.45 3.32 -5.55
N LYS A 150 22.98 4.01 -6.60
CA LYS A 150 22.36 5.34 -6.49
C LYS A 150 21.32 5.54 -7.60
N PHE A 151 20.32 6.36 -7.32
CA PHE A 151 19.39 6.90 -8.30
C PHE A 151 19.97 8.21 -8.86
N GLY A 152 20.00 8.33 -10.19
CA GLY A 152 20.65 9.44 -10.87
C GLY A 152 22.12 9.63 -10.49
N SER A 153 22.58 10.88 -10.51
CA SER A 153 23.98 11.21 -10.17
C SER A 153 24.28 11.15 -8.67
N ASP A 154 23.31 11.49 -7.82
CA ASP A 154 23.61 11.96 -6.46
C ASP A 154 22.67 11.46 -5.34
N LEU A 155 21.72 10.55 -5.61
CA LEU A 155 20.85 9.97 -4.56
C LEU A 155 21.26 8.52 -4.23
N PRO A 156 22.06 8.26 -3.18
CA PRO A 156 22.39 6.89 -2.78
C PRO A 156 21.13 6.09 -2.42
N TYR A 157 21.10 4.80 -2.74
CA TYR A 157 19.98 3.91 -2.41
C TYR A 157 19.56 4.01 -0.94
N GLY A 158 20.54 3.93 -0.02
CA GLY A 158 20.30 4.03 1.43
C GLY A 158 19.82 5.40 1.91
N LYS A 159 19.75 6.42 1.04
CA LYS A 159 19.23 7.76 1.34
C LYS A 159 17.90 8.06 0.68
N PHE A 160 17.33 7.12 -0.08
CA PHE A 160 16.01 7.26 -0.68
C PHE A 160 14.94 7.70 0.34
N GLY A 161 14.78 6.98 1.46
CA GLY A 161 13.76 7.34 2.44
C GLY A 161 13.93 8.75 2.98
N ARG A 162 15.14 9.11 3.40
CA ARG A 162 15.43 10.44 3.94
C ARG A 162 15.18 11.56 2.92
N MET A 163 15.58 11.36 1.67
CA MET A 163 15.53 12.42 0.66
C MET A 163 14.21 12.48 -0.10
N ILE A 164 13.48 11.37 -0.22
CA ILE A 164 12.22 11.28 -0.99
C ILE A 164 11.00 11.24 -0.07
N LEU A 165 11.10 10.62 1.11
CA LEU A 165 9.98 10.46 2.05
C LEU A 165 10.14 11.34 3.30
N GLY A 166 11.25 12.08 3.44
CA GLY A 166 11.55 12.91 4.61
C GLY A 166 12.10 12.15 5.82
N GLU A 167 12.21 10.81 5.78
CA GLU A 167 12.70 10.03 6.92
C GLU A 167 13.41 8.73 6.52
N GLU A 168 14.44 8.35 7.29
CA GLU A 168 15.15 7.08 7.23
C GLU A 168 14.84 6.15 8.43
N TRP A 169 15.30 4.91 8.38
CA TRP A 169 15.20 4.03 9.54
C TRP A 169 15.99 4.56 10.74
N VAL A 170 15.30 4.88 11.83
CA VAL A 170 15.92 5.29 13.10
C VAL A 170 15.87 4.12 14.10
N ASN A 171 14.69 3.79 14.61
CA ASN A 171 14.46 2.72 15.57
C ASN A 171 12.98 2.38 15.72
N HIS A 172 12.72 1.26 16.40
CA HIS A 172 11.42 1.00 17.00
C HIS A 172 11.27 1.89 18.24
N HIS A 173 10.32 2.82 18.20
CA HIS A 173 9.92 3.61 19.38
C HIS A 173 9.01 2.77 20.27
N GLY A 174 8.02 2.09 19.70
CA GLY A 174 7.20 1.07 20.37
C GLY A 174 7.97 -0.24 20.64
N GLN A 175 7.49 -1.06 21.58
CA GLN A 175 8.01 -2.42 21.73
C GLN A 175 7.45 -3.30 20.61
N HIS A 176 8.31 -3.72 19.70
CA HIS A 176 7.99 -4.54 18.55
C HIS A 176 7.16 -5.79 18.92
N LYS A 177 6.04 -6.00 18.22
CA LYS A 177 5.06 -7.10 18.44
C LYS A 177 4.41 -7.16 19.82
N ARG A 178 4.52 -6.09 20.63
CA ARG A 178 3.92 -6.01 21.97
C ARG A 178 3.05 -4.77 22.12
N GLN A 179 3.48 -3.66 21.54
CA GLN A 179 2.80 -2.37 21.55
C GLN A 179 2.44 -1.98 20.12
N GLY A 180 1.19 -1.56 19.92
CA GLY A 180 0.72 -1.03 18.64
C GLY A 180 0.87 0.48 18.56
N ALA A 181 0.29 1.04 17.51
CA ALA A 181 0.21 2.48 17.28
C ALA A 181 -1.23 2.92 17.08
N ARG A 182 -1.64 3.99 17.77
CA ARG A 182 -2.91 4.67 17.53
C ARG A 182 -2.65 6.04 16.89
N GLY A 183 -3.20 6.24 15.70
CA GLY A 183 -3.15 7.51 14.99
C GLY A 183 -3.93 8.59 15.74
N VAL A 184 -3.32 9.77 15.85
CA VAL A 184 -3.90 10.98 16.45
C VAL A 184 -3.71 12.09 15.43
N ILE A 185 -4.80 12.74 15.02
CA ILE A 185 -4.75 13.86 14.09
C ILE A 185 -3.87 14.97 14.68
N ALA A 186 -2.89 15.42 13.90
CA ALA A 186 -2.02 16.51 14.32
C ALA A 186 -2.81 17.82 14.46
N GLU A 187 -2.37 18.69 15.37
CA GLU A 187 -3.03 19.97 15.62
C GLU A 187 -3.18 20.79 14.33
N GLY A 188 -4.38 21.31 14.08
CA GLY A 188 -4.70 22.10 12.90
C GLY A 188 -4.93 21.31 11.60
N GLN A 189 -4.80 19.98 11.60
CA GLN A 189 -4.87 19.18 10.37
C GLN A 189 -6.23 18.51 10.11
N SER A 190 -7.23 18.65 10.99
CA SER A 190 -8.52 17.94 10.88
C SER A 190 -9.25 18.14 9.56
N GLU A 191 -9.06 19.29 8.91
CA GLU A 191 -9.70 19.65 7.65
C GLU A 191 -8.85 19.32 6.40
N HIS A 192 -7.66 18.72 6.58
CA HIS A 192 -6.81 18.37 5.45
C HIS A 192 -7.49 17.27 4.61
N PRO A 193 -7.63 17.41 3.26
CA PRO A 193 -8.40 16.46 2.44
C PRO A 193 -7.95 15.01 2.56
N VAL A 194 -6.64 14.76 2.77
CA VAL A 194 -6.10 13.41 3.01
C VAL A 194 -6.76 12.72 4.22
N LEU A 195 -7.24 13.49 5.20
CA LEU A 195 -7.93 13.00 6.39
C LEU A 195 -9.47 12.95 6.24
N ASN A 196 -10.02 13.17 5.04
CA ASN A 196 -11.46 13.03 4.79
C ASN A 196 -11.98 11.66 5.26
N SER A 197 -12.87 11.66 6.25
CA SER A 197 -13.42 10.47 6.90
C SER A 197 -12.36 9.51 7.48
N VAL A 198 -11.22 10.03 7.94
CA VAL A 198 -10.19 9.30 8.69
C VAL A 198 -10.23 9.78 10.14
N SER A 199 -10.56 8.90 11.07
CA SER A 199 -10.84 9.27 12.46
C SER A 199 -10.30 8.29 13.52
N ASP A 200 -10.20 7.00 13.21
CA ASP A 200 -9.69 5.99 14.16
C ASP A 200 -8.78 4.99 13.47
N ILE A 201 -7.48 5.29 13.50
CA ILE A 201 -6.44 4.36 13.04
C ILE A 201 -5.82 3.70 14.26
N PHE A 202 -5.97 2.39 14.35
CA PHE A 202 -5.14 1.54 15.21
C PHE A 202 -4.44 0.51 14.33
N VAL A 203 -3.14 0.33 14.56
CA VAL A 203 -2.33 -0.64 13.84
C VAL A 203 -1.52 -1.52 14.81
N PRO A 204 -1.42 -2.84 14.58
CA PRO A 204 -0.58 -3.72 15.40
C PRO A 204 0.92 -3.49 15.24
N SER A 205 1.36 -2.94 14.10
CA SER A 205 2.75 -2.57 13.92
C SER A 205 3.13 -1.46 14.91
N ASP A 206 4.32 -1.59 15.48
CA ASP A 206 4.79 -0.69 16.51
C ASP A 206 5.20 0.68 15.94
N VAL A 207 5.16 1.71 16.79
CA VAL A 207 5.55 3.09 16.42
C VAL A 207 7.04 3.15 16.06
N TYR A 208 7.36 3.76 14.94
CA TYR A 208 8.74 4.11 14.57
C TYR A 208 9.18 5.45 15.18
N GLY A 209 10.47 5.56 15.50
CA GLY A 209 11.07 6.86 15.76
C GLY A 209 11.23 7.65 14.46
N VAL A 210 10.84 8.93 14.48
CA VAL A 210 10.94 9.88 13.37
C VAL A 210 11.59 11.15 13.92
N THR A 211 12.73 11.54 13.36
CA THR A 211 13.61 12.60 13.87
C THR A 211 14.10 13.59 12.82
N HIS A 212 13.82 13.37 11.53
CA HIS A 212 14.38 14.16 10.44
C HIS A 212 13.40 15.11 9.74
N LEU A 213 12.11 15.06 10.09
CA LEU A 213 11.12 16.00 9.57
C LEU A 213 11.42 17.44 10.03
N SER A 214 11.07 18.37 9.17
CA SER A 214 11.27 19.82 9.31
C SER A 214 9.93 20.56 9.35
N ASP A 215 9.96 21.89 9.52
CA ASP A 215 8.75 22.72 9.48
C ASP A 215 8.14 22.82 8.07
N ASP A 216 8.88 22.44 7.02
CA ASP A 216 8.37 22.34 5.64
C ASP A 216 7.51 21.08 5.44
N ASP A 217 7.60 20.11 6.35
CA ASP A 217 6.82 18.88 6.31
C ASP A 217 5.45 19.05 6.97
N THR A 218 4.41 18.54 6.32
CA THR A 218 3.05 18.59 6.89
C THR A 218 2.74 17.28 7.60
N ILE A 219 2.94 17.24 8.92
CA ILE A 219 2.56 16.10 9.75
C ILE A 219 1.04 16.07 9.88
N LEU A 220 0.39 15.05 9.30
CA LEU A 220 -1.07 14.87 9.33
C LEU A 220 -1.52 14.05 10.54
N LEU A 221 -0.77 13.00 10.87
CA LEU A 221 -1.02 12.13 12.02
C LEU A 221 0.25 11.98 12.86
N ARG A 222 0.07 11.90 14.16
CA ARG A 222 1.03 11.38 15.13
C ARG A 222 0.57 10.02 15.66
N ALA A 223 1.47 9.24 16.23
CA ALA A 223 1.15 7.93 16.77
C ALA A 223 1.39 7.86 18.28
N ALA A 224 0.34 7.52 19.01
CA ALA A 224 0.44 7.09 20.39
C ALA A 224 0.82 5.60 20.45
N VAL A 225 1.85 5.28 21.24
CA VAL A 225 2.20 3.91 21.62
C VAL A 225 1.11 3.35 22.54
N THR A 226 0.59 2.17 22.22
CA THR A 226 -0.43 1.49 23.03
C THR A 226 0.17 0.46 23.99
N GLU A 227 -0.55 0.13 25.06
CA GLU A 227 -0.12 -0.87 26.07
C GLU A 227 -0.04 -2.29 25.50
N SER A 228 -0.87 -2.60 24.50
CA SER A 228 -0.99 -3.92 23.86
C SER A 228 -1.36 -3.80 22.38
N LEU A 229 -1.47 -4.96 21.70
CA LEU A 229 -1.93 -5.06 20.31
C LEU A 229 -3.47 -5.10 20.16
N ASP A 230 -4.23 -4.98 21.24
CA ASP A 230 -5.70 -4.91 21.16
C ASP A 230 -6.12 -3.56 20.54
N PRO A 231 -7.00 -3.52 19.52
CA PRO A 231 -7.54 -2.28 18.97
C PRO A 231 -8.26 -1.37 19.96
N LYS A 232 -8.65 -1.88 21.14
CA LYS A 232 -9.20 -1.11 22.26
C LYS A 232 -8.16 -0.80 23.34
N SER A 233 -6.90 -1.16 23.12
CA SER A 233 -5.81 -0.88 24.05
C SER A 233 -5.73 0.61 24.34
N LYS A 234 -5.48 0.93 25.61
CA LYS A 234 -5.12 2.28 26.04
C LYS A 234 -3.75 2.65 25.49
N ASN A 235 -3.50 3.95 25.44
CA ASN A 235 -2.18 4.51 25.20
C ASN A 235 -1.33 4.36 26.45
N VAL A 236 -0.03 4.11 26.28
CA VAL A 236 0.93 4.16 27.39
C VAL A 236 1.02 5.59 27.94
N GLU A 237 1.08 5.73 29.25
CA GLU A 237 1.28 7.03 29.91
C GLU A 237 2.76 7.45 29.94
N GLY A 238 3.02 8.75 30.04
CA GLY A 238 4.34 9.32 30.25
C GLY A 238 5.14 9.62 28.98
N ALA A 239 6.46 9.78 29.15
CA ALA A 239 7.37 10.35 28.15
C ALA A 239 7.40 9.63 26.79
N LYS A 240 6.89 8.39 26.72
CA LYS A 240 6.84 7.64 25.47
C LYS A 240 5.83 8.23 24.47
N ASN A 241 4.82 8.96 24.93
CA ASN A 241 3.82 9.62 24.10
C ASN A 241 3.87 11.15 24.24
N ASP A 242 4.96 11.70 24.81
CA ASP A 242 5.12 13.13 25.07
C ASP A 242 6.52 13.61 24.62
N PRO A 243 6.67 14.07 23.36
CA PRO A 243 5.64 14.11 22.31
C PRO A 243 5.42 12.75 21.63
N MET A 244 4.27 12.58 20.99
CA MET A 244 4.01 11.46 20.07
C MET A 244 4.84 11.61 18.78
N GLN A 245 5.32 10.46 18.26
CA GLN A 245 6.07 10.40 17.01
C GLN A 245 5.17 10.75 15.81
N PRO A 246 5.68 11.46 14.79
CA PRO A 246 5.03 11.54 13.48
C PRO A 246 4.67 10.15 12.94
N PHE A 247 3.51 10.04 12.30
CA PHE A 247 2.94 8.77 11.86
C PHE A 247 2.49 8.77 10.40
N ALA A 248 1.98 9.91 9.92
CA ALA A 248 1.71 10.15 8.51
C ALA A 248 1.97 11.62 8.18
N TRP A 249 2.66 11.90 7.08
CA TRP A 249 3.03 13.27 6.70
C TRP A 249 3.15 13.43 5.17
N LEU A 250 3.10 14.69 4.73
CA LEU A 250 3.51 15.10 3.38
C LEU A 250 4.92 15.70 3.43
N HIS A 251 5.73 15.38 2.43
CA HIS A 251 7.09 15.87 2.24
C HIS A 251 7.25 16.37 0.80
N THR A 252 7.95 17.49 0.60
CA THR A 252 8.39 17.92 -0.73
C THR A 252 9.84 17.49 -0.90
N TYR A 253 10.10 16.64 -1.90
CA TYR A 253 11.44 16.16 -2.19
C TYR A 253 12.04 16.91 -3.38
N VAL A 254 13.37 16.92 -3.45
CA VAL A 254 14.13 17.36 -4.63
C VAL A 254 14.85 16.15 -5.21
N SER A 255 14.56 15.83 -6.47
CA SER A 255 15.16 14.72 -7.20
C SER A 255 16.65 14.99 -7.52
N PRO A 256 17.41 13.98 -7.97
CA PRO A 256 18.80 14.17 -8.42
C PRO A 256 19.01 15.25 -9.47
N ASP A 257 18.02 15.52 -10.34
CA ASP A 257 18.13 16.56 -11.38
C ASP A 257 17.64 17.95 -10.94
N GLY A 258 17.21 18.09 -9.68
CA GLY A 258 16.74 19.33 -9.10
C GLY A 258 15.24 19.56 -9.24
N THR A 259 14.49 18.62 -9.82
CA THR A 259 13.03 18.71 -9.94
C THR A 259 12.36 18.44 -8.58
N GLU A 260 11.38 19.27 -8.23
CA GLU A 260 10.58 19.05 -7.03
C GLU A 260 9.48 18.02 -7.29
N GLY A 261 9.26 17.14 -6.31
CA GLY A 261 8.11 16.24 -6.28
C GLY A 261 7.51 16.17 -4.88
N LYS A 262 6.36 15.49 -4.75
CA LYS A 262 5.66 15.35 -3.48
C LYS A 262 5.59 13.90 -3.03
N ALA A 263 5.80 13.67 -1.75
CA ALA A 263 5.60 12.38 -1.13
C ALA A 263 4.58 12.47 0.00
N PHE A 264 3.85 11.37 0.18
CA PHE A 264 3.17 11.05 1.42
C PHE A 264 3.86 9.85 2.03
N CYS A 265 4.14 9.88 3.33
CA CYS A 265 4.75 8.76 4.02
C CYS A 265 3.96 8.43 5.28
N THR A 266 3.79 7.14 5.56
CA THR A 266 3.31 6.65 6.85
C THR A 266 4.17 5.51 7.38
N THR A 267 4.37 5.48 8.70
CA THR A 267 5.12 4.40 9.38
C THR A 267 4.25 3.18 9.71
N ALA A 268 2.95 3.22 9.41
CA ALA A 268 2.11 2.02 9.29
C ALA A 268 2.35 1.32 7.94
N GLY A 269 1.98 0.05 7.86
CA GLY A 269 1.97 -0.66 6.58
C GLY A 269 2.25 -2.15 6.63
N ALA A 270 2.25 -2.77 7.82
CA ALA A 270 2.17 -4.22 7.89
C ALA A 270 0.83 -4.72 7.33
N SER A 271 0.77 -5.92 6.77
CA SER A 271 -0.49 -6.40 6.18
C SER A 271 -1.66 -6.44 7.17
N VAL A 272 -1.42 -6.78 8.44
CA VAL A 272 -2.44 -6.71 9.51
C VAL A 272 -2.86 -5.29 9.88
N ASP A 273 -2.04 -4.26 9.61
CA ASP A 273 -2.41 -2.87 9.85
C ASP A 273 -3.58 -2.47 8.94
N PHE A 274 -3.58 -2.98 7.70
CA PHE A 274 -4.61 -2.68 6.68
C PHE A 274 -5.95 -3.36 6.93
N VAL A 275 -6.09 -4.15 8.00
CA VAL A 275 -7.42 -4.53 8.51
C VAL A 275 -8.21 -3.27 8.90
N ASN A 276 -7.53 -2.24 9.43
CA ASN A 276 -8.12 -0.96 9.74
C ASN A 276 -8.62 -0.25 8.47
N GLU A 277 -9.92 0.09 8.45
CA GLU A 277 -10.57 0.74 7.31
C GLU A 277 -10.03 2.16 7.07
N ASP A 278 -9.77 2.91 8.14
CA ASP A 278 -9.31 4.29 8.07
C ASP A 278 -7.87 4.39 7.55
N LEU A 279 -7.01 3.39 7.82
CA LEU A 279 -5.67 3.32 7.20
C LEU A 279 -5.76 3.08 5.69
N ARG A 280 -6.64 2.18 5.24
CA ARG A 280 -6.88 1.99 3.80
C ARG A 280 -7.38 3.30 3.17
N ARG A 281 -8.30 4.00 3.85
CA ARG A 281 -8.81 5.30 3.39
C ARG A 281 -7.72 6.36 3.33
N LEU A 282 -6.84 6.42 4.33
CA LEU A 282 -5.72 7.37 4.35
C LEU A 282 -4.85 7.24 3.11
N VAL A 283 -4.47 6.00 2.73
CA VAL A 283 -3.65 5.75 1.54
C VAL A 283 -4.40 6.08 0.24
N VAL A 284 -5.68 5.70 0.13
CA VAL A 284 -6.50 6.06 -1.04
C VAL A 284 -6.67 7.57 -1.16
N ASN A 285 -6.96 8.27 -0.07
CA ASN A 285 -7.10 9.72 -0.07
C ASN A 285 -5.77 10.41 -0.46
N ALA A 286 -4.63 9.89 0.02
CA ALA A 286 -3.31 10.37 -0.38
C ALA A 286 -3.06 10.19 -1.89
N ALA A 287 -3.50 9.06 -2.47
CA ALA A 287 -3.40 8.83 -3.92
C ALA A 287 -4.17 9.89 -4.71
N TYR A 288 -5.42 10.19 -4.36
CA TYR A 288 -6.20 11.28 -4.97
C TYR A 288 -5.48 12.63 -4.84
N TYR A 289 -5.08 12.97 -3.62
CA TYR A 289 -4.46 14.27 -3.32
C TYR A 289 -3.17 14.49 -4.12
N LEU A 290 -2.30 13.48 -4.17
CA LEU A 290 -1.00 13.57 -4.84
C LEU A 290 -1.09 13.55 -6.36
N THR A 291 -2.14 12.93 -6.91
CA THR A 291 -2.40 12.89 -8.36
C THR A 291 -3.28 14.06 -8.83
N GLY A 292 -3.56 15.03 -7.95
CA GLY A 292 -4.30 16.25 -8.30
C GLY A 292 -5.80 16.07 -8.51
N HIS A 293 -6.38 14.95 -8.07
CA HIS A 293 -7.82 14.72 -8.10
C HIS A 293 -8.48 15.18 -6.80
N ASP A 294 -9.76 15.55 -6.88
CA ASP A 294 -10.55 15.88 -5.69
C ASP A 294 -10.69 14.67 -4.77
N VAL A 295 -10.23 14.80 -3.52
CA VAL A 295 -10.33 13.71 -2.54
C VAL A 295 -11.81 13.51 -2.15
N PRO A 296 -12.37 12.29 -2.29
CA PRO A 296 -13.75 12.02 -1.90
C PRO A 296 -13.97 12.35 -0.41
N GLN A 297 -15.16 12.87 -0.07
CA GLN A 297 -15.54 13.11 1.33
C GLN A 297 -15.49 11.82 2.18
N LYS A 298 -15.76 10.67 1.53
CA LYS A 298 -15.56 9.34 2.09
C LYS A 298 -15.24 8.35 0.98
N ALA A 299 -13.96 8.09 0.74
CA ALA A 299 -13.54 7.07 -0.23
C ALA A 299 -14.03 5.68 0.21
N ASP A 300 -14.57 4.91 -0.75
CA ASP A 300 -15.00 3.52 -0.55
C ASP A 300 -13.80 2.59 -0.55
N VAL A 301 -13.36 2.19 0.63
CA VAL A 301 -12.18 1.34 0.83
C VAL A 301 -12.52 -0.07 1.32
N ARG A 302 -13.77 -0.50 1.11
CA ARG A 302 -14.14 -1.91 1.35
C ARG A 302 -13.25 -2.80 0.49
N VAL A 303 -12.72 -3.88 1.04
CA VAL A 303 -11.92 -4.82 0.23
C VAL A 303 -12.78 -5.35 -0.93
N VAL A 304 -12.16 -5.58 -2.08
CA VAL A 304 -12.85 -6.10 -3.27
C VAL A 304 -13.06 -7.60 -3.14
N ASP A 305 -11.98 -8.30 -2.80
CA ASP A 305 -11.98 -9.72 -2.45
C ASP A 305 -11.65 -9.87 -0.95
N PRO A 306 -12.02 -10.99 -0.29
CA PRO A 306 -11.60 -11.26 1.08
C PRO A 306 -10.09 -11.05 1.28
N PHE A 307 -9.72 -10.41 2.38
CA PHE A 307 -8.33 -10.12 2.72
C PHE A 307 -7.97 -10.86 4.00
N TYR A 308 -7.05 -11.83 3.88
CA TYR A 308 -6.60 -12.68 4.98
C TYR A 308 -5.12 -12.41 5.29
N PRO A 309 -4.78 -11.22 5.82
CA PRO A 309 -3.39 -10.83 6.04
C PRO A 309 -2.73 -11.75 7.07
N THR A 310 -1.45 -12.06 6.87
CA THR A 310 -0.62 -12.72 7.88
C THR A 310 0.03 -11.73 8.83
N PHE A 311 0.32 -12.17 10.05
CA PHE A 311 1.02 -11.33 11.01
C PHE A 311 2.47 -11.12 10.54
N PHE A 312 3.00 -9.93 10.73
CA PHE A 312 4.35 -9.60 10.25
C PHE A 312 5.43 -10.38 11.02
N GLY A 313 6.52 -10.73 10.34
CA GLY A 313 7.68 -11.42 10.89
C GLY A 313 8.55 -12.07 9.84
N PHE A 314 9.82 -12.29 10.14
CA PHE A 314 10.71 -12.98 9.21
C PHE A 314 10.35 -14.46 9.05
N ILE A 315 10.40 -14.94 7.81
CA ILE A 315 10.44 -16.37 7.51
C ILE A 315 11.72 -16.63 6.69
N ARG A 316 12.65 -17.39 7.28
CA ARG A 316 13.98 -17.68 6.71
C ARG A 316 14.26 -19.18 6.61
N GLU A 317 13.22 -19.99 6.72
CA GLU A 317 13.35 -21.43 6.51
C GLU A 317 13.62 -21.69 5.02
N ASP A 318 14.72 -22.40 4.73
CA ASP A 318 15.12 -22.72 3.36
C ASP A 318 14.00 -23.49 2.66
N GLY A 319 13.65 -23.06 1.45
CA GLY A 319 12.58 -23.68 0.66
C GLY A 319 11.17 -23.22 1.01
N TYR A 320 10.94 -22.48 2.11
CA TYR A 320 9.59 -22.08 2.52
C TYR A 320 8.78 -21.41 1.39
N TYR A 321 9.33 -20.37 0.75
CA TYR A 321 8.63 -19.64 -0.31
C TYR A 321 8.47 -20.47 -1.59
N LYS A 322 9.40 -21.39 -1.85
CA LYS A 322 9.31 -22.33 -2.96
C LYS A 322 8.18 -23.35 -2.76
N ASP A 323 8.05 -23.89 -1.55
CA ASP A 323 7.00 -24.85 -1.22
C ASP A 323 5.63 -24.15 -1.11
N LEU A 324 5.62 -22.88 -0.74
CA LEU A 324 4.44 -22.03 -0.75
C LEU A 324 3.96 -21.72 -2.17
N ASP A 325 4.89 -21.59 -3.13
CA ASP A 325 4.67 -21.47 -4.58
C ASP A 325 3.65 -20.39 -5.01
N LEU A 326 3.59 -19.29 -4.25
CA LEU A 326 2.67 -18.20 -4.56
C LEU A 326 3.12 -17.43 -5.80
N GLN A 327 2.19 -17.23 -6.72
CA GLN A 327 2.37 -16.45 -7.94
C GLN A 327 1.63 -15.11 -7.84
N PRO A 328 2.02 -14.09 -8.62
CA PRO A 328 1.23 -12.86 -8.75
C PRO A 328 -0.25 -13.15 -9.09
N SER A 329 -0.52 -14.12 -9.96
CA SER A 329 -1.88 -14.53 -10.35
C SER A 329 -2.75 -15.04 -9.19
N ASP A 330 -2.15 -15.52 -8.09
CA ASP A 330 -2.90 -15.93 -6.91
C ASP A 330 -3.55 -14.74 -6.19
N PHE A 331 -3.12 -13.51 -6.50
CA PHE A 331 -3.70 -12.27 -6.01
C PHE A 331 -4.63 -11.59 -7.02
N ALA A 332 -4.95 -12.22 -8.16
CA ALA A 332 -5.87 -11.66 -9.16
C ALA A 332 -7.29 -11.41 -8.60
N LEU A 333 -8.14 -10.68 -9.35
CA LEU A 333 -9.54 -10.45 -8.97
C LEU A 333 -10.27 -11.78 -8.73
N GLY A 334 -11.07 -11.86 -7.66
CA GLY A 334 -11.74 -13.09 -7.25
C GLY A 334 -10.85 -14.10 -6.53
N LYS A 335 -9.59 -13.75 -6.24
CA LYS A 335 -8.64 -14.60 -5.50
C LYS A 335 -8.24 -13.95 -4.17
N SER A 336 -8.13 -14.79 -3.15
CA SER A 336 -7.81 -14.41 -1.77
C SER A 336 -6.93 -15.48 -1.14
N PRO A 337 -5.62 -15.49 -1.45
CA PRO A 337 -4.71 -16.46 -0.88
C PRO A 337 -4.64 -16.23 0.63
N SER A 338 -4.49 -17.31 1.37
CA SER A 338 -4.39 -17.30 2.82
C SER A 338 -3.29 -18.25 3.26
N ARG A 339 -2.54 -17.88 4.27
CA ARG A 339 -1.50 -18.74 4.86
C ARG A 339 -1.39 -18.53 6.36
N GLU A 340 -0.71 -19.45 7.02
CA GLU A 340 -0.46 -19.38 8.45
C GLU A 340 0.46 -18.21 8.80
N ASP A 341 0.33 -17.71 10.03
CA ASP A 341 1.26 -16.70 10.52
C ASP A 341 2.68 -17.26 10.66
N PRO A 342 3.72 -16.40 10.57
CA PRO A 342 5.08 -16.79 10.92
C PRO A 342 5.14 -17.40 12.32
N LYS A 343 5.94 -18.46 12.48
CA LYS A 343 6.13 -19.11 13.77
C LYS A 343 6.56 -18.11 14.85
N GLY A 344 5.86 -18.13 15.99
CA GLY A 344 6.12 -17.22 17.12
C GLY A 344 5.45 -15.85 17.00
N SER A 345 4.58 -15.65 16.01
CA SER A 345 3.69 -14.48 15.97
C SER A 345 2.77 -14.46 17.20
N PRO A 346 2.45 -13.27 17.72
CA PRO A 346 1.44 -13.13 18.76
C PRO A 346 0.08 -13.60 18.25
N GLU A 347 -0.74 -14.14 19.14
CA GLU A 347 -2.14 -14.42 18.83
C GLU A 347 -2.87 -13.07 18.68
N TRP A 348 -3.27 -12.75 17.45
CA TRP A 348 -3.97 -11.52 17.11
C TRP A 348 -5.17 -11.85 16.21
N ASN A 349 -6.33 -11.98 16.85
CA ASN A 349 -7.58 -12.49 16.25
C ASN A 349 -8.55 -11.38 15.84
N PHE A 350 -8.05 -10.16 15.62
CA PHE A 350 -8.87 -9.00 15.20
C PHE A 350 -8.91 -8.83 13.67
N ARG A 351 -8.90 -9.95 12.95
CA ARG A 351 -8.97 -10.03 11.48
C ARG A 351 -9.77 -11.27 11.08
N ASP A 352 -10.26 -11.24 9.86
CA ASP A 352 -10.91 -12.41 9.26
C ASP A 352 -9.87 -13.50 8.93
N ARG A 353 -10.30 -14.75 9.02
CA ARG A 353 -9.57 -15.95 8.60
C ARG A 353 -10.55 -16.86 7.84
N PRO A 354 -10.08 -17.67 6.87
CA PRO A 354 -10.91 -18.66 6.16
C PRO A 354 -11.54 -19.71 7.08
#